data_AF-A0A7H8Z480-F1
#
_entry.id   AF-A0A7H8Z480-F1
#
_cell.length_a   1.000
_cell.length_b   1.000
_cell.length_c   1.000
_cell.angle_alpha   90.00
_cell.angle_beta   90.00
_cell.angle_gamma   90.00
#
_symmetry.space_group_name_H-M   'P 1'
#
loop_
_entity.id
_entity.type
_entity.pdbx_description
1 polymer ?
#
loop_
_entity_poly.entity_id
_entity_poly.type
_entity_poly.pdbx_seq_one_letter_code
_entity_poly.pdbx_strand_id
1 'polypeptide(L)'
;MTTVTPGDVWTLRWDGTDLATAMVVQAHDSFAVVWPVTSTSHSSPPALAINDEHRALGAALWPTRPTGIGNHLLGTRLGTLLSQDAIDIISDEMEDPEAELTVLPLATGAYDADADRAFIDEWNGYCFHTGKPAGQHWLRTDKLTSSRALANALNLDVVQTRPYWDGVAPLTDEQLTALMRVTGLSSDDLTGPDPYATAEAHLSSPAFKEAVEARVAETGLSEEQVRTATREEFALAARDDSANRIDEKLKDALSRVDAP
;
A
#
# COMPACT_ATOMS: atom_id res chain seq x y z
N MET A 1 6.28 17.23 3.30
CA MET A 1 5.83 15.84 3.55
C MET A 1 4.32 15.90 3.56
N THR A 2 3.66 15.14 2.69
CA THR A 2 2.19 15.09 2.70
C THR A 2 1.78 14.15 3.81
N THR A 3 1.27 14.70 4.91
CA THR A 3 0.87 13.91 6.07
C THR A 3 -0.53 13.34 5.86
N VAL A 4 -0.66 12.03 6.04
CA VAL A 4 -1.96 11.34 6.04
C VAL A 4 -2.65 11.67 7.37
N THR A 5 -3.79 12.35 7.31
CA THR A 5 -4.50 12.85 8.49
C THR A 5 -5.92 12.27 8.53
N PRO A 6 -6.38 11.75 9.68
CA PRO A 6 -7.78 11.36 9.84
C PRO A 6 -8.74 12.49 9.48
N GLY A 7 -9.86 12.12 8.84
CA GLY A 7 -10.86 13.05 8.32
C GLY A 7 -10.58 13.54 6.90
N ASP A 8 -9.35 13.38 6.40
CA ASP A 8 -9.04 13.75 5.02
C ASP A 8 -9.58 12.72 4.03
N VAL A 9 -10.17 13.22 2.95
CA VAL A 9 -10.64 12.44 1.80
C VAL A 9 -9.58 12.45 0.72
N TRP A 10 -9.31 11.26 0.18
CA TRP A 10 -8.28 11.02 -0.83
C TRP A 10 -8.86 10.22 -2.00
N THR A 11 -8.35 10.49 -3.20
CA THR A 11 -8.48 9.51 -4.28
C THR A 11 -7.57 8.33 -4.03
N LEU A 12 -8.05 7.12 -4.31
CA LEU A 12 -7.23 5.93 -4.40
C LEU A 12 -6.82 5.76 -5.86
N ARG A 13 -5.53 5.59 -6.11
CA ARG A 13 -4.96 5.55 -7.46
C ARG A 13 -3.94 4.43 -7.60
N TRP A 14 -3.88 3.85 -8.78
CA TRP A 14 -2.83 2.90 -9.16
C TRP A 14 -2.65 2.90 -10.67
N ASP A 15 -1.40 2.81 -11.14
CA ASP A 15 -1.08 2.81 -12.58
C ASP A 15 -1.69 4.01 -13.33
N GLY A 16 -1.68 5.19 -12.69
CA GLY A 16 -2.25 6.42 -13.23
C GLY A 16 -3.78 6.46 -13.33
N THR A 17 -4.47 5.43 -12.82
CA THR A 17 -5.94 5.30 -12.86
C THR A 17 -6.54 5.59 -11.48
N ASP A 18 -7.64 6.34 -11.44
CA ASP A 18 -8.46 6.50 -10.24
C ASP A 18 -9.27 5.23 -9.99
N LEU A 19 -9.09 4.64 -8.81
CA LEU A 19 -9.75 3.42 -8.37
C LEU A 19 -11.02 3.73 -7.56
N ALA A 20 -10.88 4.57 -6.53
CA ALA A 20 -11.97 4.89 -5.61
C ALA A 20 -11.73 6.21 -4.86
N THR A 21 -12.64 6.58 -3.98
CA THR A 21 -12.46 7.70 -3.03
C THR A 21 -12.68 7.18 -1.62
N ALA A 22 -11.83 7.63 -0.69
CA ALA A 22 -11.83 7.13 0.68
C ALA A 22 -11.50 8.24 1.68
N MET A 23 -12.16 8.21 2.84
CA MET A 23 -11.81 9.07 3.96
C MET A 23 -10.92 8.31 4.93
N VAL A 24 -9.78 8.89 5.30
CA VAL A 24 -8.89 8.34 6.33
C VAL A 24 -9.57 8.43 7.69
N VAL A 25 -9.56 7.32 8.44
CA VAL A 25 -10.02 7.29 9.83
C VAL A 25 -8.90 7.04 10.82
N GLN A 26 -7.87 6.30 10.40
CA GLN A 26 -6.64 6.10 11.18
C GLN A 26 -5.44 6.10 10.24
N ALA A 27 -4.35 6.73 10.65
CA ALA A 27 -3.11 6.80 9.87
C ALA A 27 -2.01 6.00 10.56
N HIS A 28 -1.30 5.18 9.79
CA HIS A 28 -0.09 4.47 10.20
C HIS A 28 1.05 4.74 9.21
N ASP A 29 2.27 4.32 9.55
CA ASP A 29 3.46 4.62 8.76
C ASP A 29 3.38 4.08 7.32
N SER A 30 2.86 2.86 7.13
CA SER A 30 2.81 2.18 5.82
C SER A 30 1.40 1.98 5.25
N PHE A 31 0.36 2.19 6.05
CA PHE A 31 -1.03 1.99 5.65
C PHE A 31 -1.96 2.95 6.40
N ALA A 32 -3.19 3.08 5.94
CA ALA A 32 -4.25 3.81 6.62
C ALA A 32 -5.50 2.95 6.71
N VAL A 33 -6.28 3.10 7.78
CA VAL A 33 -7.65 2.60 7.82
C VAL A 33 -8.55 3.68 7.24
N VAL A 34 -9.42 3.30 6.31
CA VAL A 34 -10.29 4.22 5.60
C VAL A 34 -11.75 3.76 5.62
N TRP A 35 -12.66 4.72 5.47
CA TRP A 35 -14.05 4.49 5.10
C TRP A 35 -14.28 4.87 3.63
N PRO A 36 -14.98 4.04 2.84
CA PRO A 36 -15.30 4.39 1.47
C PRO A 36 -16.18 5.63 1.38
N VAL A 37 -15.93 6.42 0.34
CA VAL A 37 -16.75 7.57 -0.05
C VAL A 37 -17.28 7.32 -1.46
N THR A 38 -18.60 7.33 -1.61
CA THR A 38 -19.27 7.00 -2.88
C THR A 38 -20.06 8.18 -3.42
N SER A 39 -20.40 8.11 -4.71
CA SER A 39 -21.25 9.09 -5.38
C SER A 39 -22.74 8.84 -5.14
N THR A 40 -23.60 9.73 -5.65
CA THR A 40 -25.06 9.64 -5.47
C THR A 40 -25.67 8.36 -6.06
N SER A 41 -25.00 7.70 -7.02
CA SER A 41 -25.47 6.43 -7.58
C SER A 41 -25.38 5.28 -6.58
N HIS A 42 -24.56 5.43 -5.53
CA HIS A 42 -24.38 4.43 -4.50
C HIS A 42 -24.47 5.07 -3.11
N SER A 43 -25.67 5.54 -2.77
CA SER A 43 -25.95 6.33 -1.56
C SER A 43 -27.21 5.81 -0.87
N SER A 44 -27.16 4.60 -0.32
CA SER A 44 -28.25 3.96 0.41
C SER A 44 -27.83 3.57 1.83
N PRO A 45 -28.76 3.37 2.79
CA PRO A 45 -28.41 2.79 4.07
C PRO A 45 -27.66 1.46 3.91
N PRO A 46 -26.68 1.13 4.78
CA PRO A 46 -26.32 1.84 6.01
C PRO A 46 -25.28 2.96 5.82
N ALA A 47 -25.06 3.44 4.58
CA ALA A 47 -24.19 4.60 4.38
C ALA A 47 -24.76 5.86 5.04
N LEU A 48 -23.87 6.77 5.44
CA LEU A 48 -24.21 8.09 5.95
C LEU A 48 -24.19 9.11 4.82
N ALA A 49 -25.15 10.01 4.78
CA ALA A 49 -25.23 11.06 3.77
C ALA A 49 -24.22 12.19 4.07
N ILE A 50 -23.38 12.51 3.10
CA ILE A 50 -22.50 13.67 3.17
C ILE A 50 -23.32 14.94 2.93
N ASN A 51 -23.11 15.96 3.77
CA ASN A 51 -23.86 17.21 3.70
C ASN A 51 -23.50 18.05 2.46
N ASP A 52 -24.34 19.04 2.17
CA ASP A 52 -24.20 19.88 0.97
C ASP A 52 -22.91 20.69 0.94
N GLU A 53 -22.37 21.06 2.12
CA GLU A 53 -21.12 21.81 2.24
C GLU A 53 -19.91 21.00 1.75
N HIS A 54 -19.95 19.67 1.91
CA HIS A 54 -18.86 18.76 1.53
C HIS A 54 -19.20 17.88 0.31
N ARG A 55 -20.25 18.22 -0.44
CA ARG A 55 -20.71 17.43 -1.61
C ARG A 55 -19.62 17.25 -2.69
N ALA A 56 -18.64 18.16 -2.75
CA ALA A 56 -17.50 18.03 -3.66
C ALA A 56 -16.56 16.85 -3.31
N LEU A 57 -16.62 16.34 -2.08
CA LEU A 57 -15.82 15.20 -1.61
C LEU A 57 -16.52 13.86 -1.85
N GLY A 58 -17.85 13.86 -2.02
CA GLY A 58 -18.67 12.66 -2.20
C GLY A 58 -20.13 12.89 -1.83
N ALA A 59 -20.94 11.85 -1.95
CA ALA A 59 -22.36 11.88 -1.58
C ALA A 59 -22.69 11.01 -0.37
N ALA A 60 -22.00 9.88 -0.20
CA ALA A 60 -22.20 8.99 0.93
C ALA A 60 -20.87 8.46 1.49
N LEU A 61 -20.85 8.25 2.80
CA LEU A 61 -19.72 7.72 3.58
C LEU A 61 -20.13 6.37 4.16
N TRP A 62 -19.22 5.40 4.18
CA TRP A 62 -19.53 4.01 4.60
C TRP A 62 -18.73 3.57 5.84
N PRO A 63 -19.10 4.02 7.05
CA PRO A 63 -18.42 3.59 8.28
C PRO A 63 -18.48 2.09 8.54
N THR A 64 -19.50 1.41 7.99
CA THR A 64 -19.70 -0.04 8.10
C THR A 64 -18.73 -0.89 7.27
N ARG A 65 -17.83 -0.27 6.52
CA ARG A 65 -16.86 -0.93 5.63
C ARG A 65 -15.43 -0.42 5.87
N PRO A 66 -14.92 -0.43 7.12
CA PRO A 66 -13.56 0.00 7.39
C PRO A 66 -12.58 -0.95 6.70
N THR A 67 -11.55 -0.39 6.06
CA THR A 67 -10.57 -1.20 5.33
C THR A 67 -9.18 -0.60 5.46
N GLY A 68 -8.20 -1.44 5.75
CA GLY A 68 -6.79 -1.06 5.72
C GLY A 68 -6.31 -1.01 4.28
N ILE A 69 -5.77 0.13 3.85
CA ILE A 69 -5.18 0.30 2.51
C ILE A 69 -3.72 0.72 2.64
N GLY A 70 -2.85 0.20 1.79
CA GLY A 70 -1.47 0.64 1.74
C GLY A 70 -1.37 2.11 1.30
N ASN A 71 -0.45 2.86 1.92
CA ASN A 71 -0.27 4.28 1.64
C ASN A 71 0.09 4.56 0.17
N HIS A 72 0.61 3.55 -0.56
CA HIS A 72 0.95 3.66 -1.98
C HIS A 72 -0.28 3.86 -2.88
N LEU A 73 -1.48 3.52 -2.41
CA LEU A 73 -2.73 3.78 -3.13
C LEU A 73 -3.21 5.22 -2.97
N LEU A 74 -2.76 5.96 -1.96
CA LEU A 74 -3.22 7.33 -1.74
C LEU A 74 -2.70 8.25 -2.84
N GLY A 75 -3.64 8.80 -3.60
CA GLY A 75 -3.42 9.71 -4.72
C GLY A 75 -3.44 11.17 -4.30
N THR A 76 -4.50 11.86 -4.71
CA THR A 76 -4.69 13.28 -4.43
C THR A 76 -5.59 13.47 -3.22
N ARG A 77 -5.16 14.33 -2.28
CA ARG A 77 -6.01 14.79 -1.18
C ARG A 77 -7.07 15.75 -1.71
N LEU A 78 -8.34 15.41 -1.53
CA LEU A 78 -9.48 16.19 -1.99
C LEU A 78 -9.92 17.26 -0.97
N GLY A 79 -9.76 16.99 0.32
CA GLY A 79 -10.16 17.91 1.40
C GLY A 79 -10.36 17.19 2.72
N THR A 80 -10.88 17.88 3.71
CA THR A 80 -11.25 17.30 5.02
C THR A 80 -12.77 17.21 5.11
N LEU A 81 -13.30 16.04 5.42
CA LEU A 81 -14.74 15.78 5.56
C LEU A 81 -15.19 15.82 7.03
N LEU A 82 -14.41 15.20 7.93
CA LEU A 82 -14.74 15.09 9.35
C LEU A 82 -13.55 15.47 10.23
N SER A 83 -13.80 15.87 11.48
CA SER A 83 -12.79 15.92 12.53
C SER A 83 -12.57 14.54 13.16
N GLN A 84 -11.47 14.36 13.90
CA GLN A 84 -11.24 13.13 14.68
C GLN A 84 -12.40 12.85 15.64
N ASP A 85 -12.84 13.85 16.42
CA ASP A 85 -13.97 13.70 17.36
C ASP A 85 -15.24 13.18 16.67
N ALA A 86 -15.52 13.63 15.45
CA ALA A 86 -16.68 13.19 14.68
C ALA A 86 -16.53 11.75 14.18
N ILE A 87 -15.32 11.32 13.83
CA ILE A 87 -15.00 9.94 13.46
C ILE A 87 -15.20 9.01 14.65
N ASP A 88 -14.72 9.40 15.82
CA ASP A 88 -14.85 8.61 17.05
C ASP A 88 -16.32 8.45 17.44
N ILE A 89 -17.12 9.53 17.41
CA ILE A 89 -18.56 9.49 17.66
C ILE A 89 -19.28 8.56 16.67
N ILE A 90 -19.03 8.71 15.37
CA ILE A 90 -19.65 7.83 14.37
C ILE A 90 -19.24 6.37 14.60
N SER A 91 -17.98 6.11 14.95
CA SER A 91 -17.52 4.74 15.21
C SER A 91 -18.30 4.11 16.37
N ASP A 92 -18.46 4.84 17.47
CA ASP A 92 -19.26 4.42 18.63
C ASP A 92 -20.74 4.22 18.26
N GLU A 93 -21.35 5.16 17.55
CA GLU A 93 -22.75 5.10 17.11
C GLU A 93 -23.02 3.91 16.18
N MET A 94 -22.04 3.54 15.34
CA MET A 94 -22.18 2.43 14.39
C MET A 94 -21.96 1.05 15.03
N GLU A 95 -21.32 0.99 16.19
CA GLU A 95 -21.18 -0.23 17.00
C GLU A 95 -22.43 -0.50 17.86
N ASP A 96 -23.18 0.54 18.23
CA ASP A 96 -24.41 0.43 19.03
C ASP A 96 -25.68 0.44 18.15
N PRO A 97 -26.41 -0.69 18.03
CA PRO A 97 -27.62 -0.77 17.21
C PRO A 97 -28.79 0.09 17.74
N GLU A 98 -28.73 0.59 18.98
CA GLU A 98 -29.75 1.45 19.57
C GLU A 98 -29.36 2.95 19.53
N ALA A 99 -28.14 3.28 19.10
CA ALA A 99 -27.67 4.66 19.05
C ALA A 99 -28.42 5.49 17.99
N GLU A 100 -28.71 6.74 18.35
CA GLU A 100 -29.19 7.75 17.40
C GLU A 100 -27.99 8.37 16.68
N LEU A 101 -28.04 8.43 15.35
CA LEU A 101 -26.97 9.05 14.56
C LEU A 101 -27.00 10.57 14.71
N THR A 102 -25.94 11.16 15.28
CA THR A 102 -25.90 12.59 15.59
C THR A 102 -25.01 13.42 14.65
N VAL A 103 -24.01 12.79 14.01
CA VAL A 103 -23.03 13.50 13.19
C VAL A 103 -23.48 13.63 11.73
N LEU A 104 -23.81 12.50 11.10
CA LEU A 104 -24.34 12.45 9.73
C LEU A 104 -25.59 11.56 9.71
N PRO A 105 -26.66 11.96 8.99
CA PRO A 105 -27.84 11.12 8.88
C PRO A 105 -27.59 9.95 7.93
N LEU A 106 -28.44 8.91 8.01
CA LEU A 106 -28.44 7.85 6.99
C LEU A 106 -28.73 8.41 5.60
N ALA A 107 -28.06 7.84 4.61
CA ALA A 107 -28.38 8.05 3.21
C ALA A 107 -29.81 7.56 2.90
N THR A 108 -30.48 8.22 1.96
CA THR A 108 -31.91 7.96 1.65
C THR A 108 -32.13 7.24 0.33
N GLY A 109 -31.06 6.85 -0.37
CA GLY A 109 -31.16 6.13 -1.64
C GLY A 109 -31.75 4.73 -1.47
N ALA A 110 -32.33 4.22 -2.55
CA ALA A 110 -32.85 2.87 -2.59
C ALA A 110 -31.70 1.87 -2.47
N TYR A 111 -31.84 0.90 -1.56
CA TYR A 111 -30.88 -0.17 -1.41
C TYR A 111 -30.94 -1.12 -2.62
N ASP A 112 -29.79 -1.34 -3.24
CA ASP A 112 -29.60 -2.31 -4.32
C ASP A 112 -28.58 -3.37 -3.85
N ALA A 113 -29.08 -4.58 -3.62
CA ALA A 113 -28.28 -5.67 -3.06
C ALA A 113 -27.18 -6.17 -4.00
N ASP A 114 -27.38 -6.06 -5.32
CA ASP A 114 -26.38 -6.52 -6.29
C ASP A 114 -25.29 -5.46 -6.46
N ALA A 115 -25.66 -4.17 -6.44
CA ALA A 115 -24.70 -3.07 -6.42
C ALA A 115 -23.86 -3.06 -5.13
N ASP A 116 -24.48 -3.28 -3.96
CA ASP A 116 -23.76 -3.37 -2.68
C ASP A 116 -22.78 -4.55 -2.68
N ARG A 117 -23.18 -5.73 -3.18
CA ARG A 117 -22.28 -6.88 -3.28
C ARG A 117 -21.09 -6.61 -4.20
N ALA A 118 -21.33 -6.06 -5.39
CA ALA A 118 -20.26 -5.74 -6.34
C ALA A 118 -19.26 -4.73 -5.74
N PHE A 119 -19.77 -3.72 -5.05
CA PHE A 119 -18.95 -2.74 -4.35
C PHE A 119 -18.13 -3.36 -3.22
N ILE A 120 -18.72 -4.23 -2.39
CA ILE A 120 -17.99 -4.92 -1.32
C ILE A 120 -16.88 -5.79 -1.90
N ASP A 121 -17.14 -6.52 -2.97
CA ASP A 121 -16.15 -7.38 -3.62
C ASP A 121 -14.98 -6.57 -4.18
N GLU A 122 -15.26 -5.44 -4.85
CA GLU A 122 -14.23 -4.52 -5.34
C GLU A 122 -13.43 -3.89 -4.20
N TRP A 123 -14.14 -3.36 -3.19
CA TRP A 123 -13.53 -2.65 -2.06
C TRP A 123 -12.62 -3.54 -1.21
N ASN A 124 -13.04 -4.78 -0.95
CA ASN A 124 -12.23 -5.77 -0.24
C ASN A 124 -10.92 -6.08 -1.00
N GLY A 125 -10.92 -5.97 -2.33
CA GLY A 125 -9.73 -6.15 -3.16
C GLY A 125 -8.60 -5.19 -2.80
N TYR A 126 -8.91 -3.95 -2.41
CA TYR A 126 -7.90 -2.95 -2.06
C TYR A 126 -7.10 -3.30 -0.80
N CYS A 127 -7.68 -4.05 0.14
CA CYS A 127 -6.99 -4.52 1.34
C CYS A 127 -5.79 -5.44 1.02
N PHE A 128 -5.89 -6.19 -0.08
CA PHE A 128 -4.87 -7.14 -0.51
C PHE A 128 -3.89 -6.55 -1.51
N HIS A 129 -4.05 -5.27 -1.86
CA HIS A 129 -3.16 -4.59 -2.78
C HIS A 129 -1.88 -4.15 -2.05
N THR A 130 -0.85 -4.98 -2.13
CA THR A 130 0.45 -4.76 -1.46
C THR A 130 1.36 -3.78 -2.19
N GLY A 131 1.06 -3.45 -3.45
CA GLY A 131 1.92 -2.61 -4.30
C GLY A 131 3.25 -3.29 -4.68
N LYS A 132 3.33 -4.61 -4.49
CA LYS A 132 4.52 -5.43 -4.68
C LYS A 132 4.15 -6.78 -5.31
N PRO A 133 5.07 -7.40 -6.04
CA PRO A 133 4.89 -8.77 -6.51
C PRO A 133 4.67 -9.73 -5.33
N ALA A 134 3.73 -10.66 -5.48
CA ALA A 134 3.51 -11.73 -4.51
C ALA A 134 4.67 -12.74 -4.49
N GLY A 135 4.78 -13.54 -3.42
CA GLY A 135 5.74 -14.65 -3.33
C GLY A 135 7.21 -14.22 -3.22
N GLN A 136 7.46 -13.01 -2.70
CA GLN A 136 8.82 -12.49 -2.47
C GLN A 136 9.32 -12.83 -1.07
N HIS A 137 10.53 -13.37 -0.99
CA HIS A 137 11.16 -13.82 0.26
C HIS A 137 12.56 -13.24 0.44
N TRP A 138 12.76 -12.45 1.49
CA TRP A 138 14.06 -11.83 1.75
C TRP A 138 14.98 -12.79 2.49
N LEU A 139 16.14 -13.07 1.90
CA LEU A 139 17.07 -14.05 2.43
C LEU A 139 17.68 -13.60 3.76
N ARG A 140 17.60 -14.49 4.76
CA ARG A 140 18.40 -14.42 5.98
C ARG A 140 19.73 -15.11 5.79
N THR A 141 20.81 -14.35 5.97
CA THR A 141 22.17 -14.83 5.76
C THR A 141 22.82 -15.37 7.03
N ASP A 142 22.24 -15.11 8.21
CA ASP A 142 22.79 -15.49 9.52
C ASP A 142 22.82 -17.01 9.77
N LYS A 143 21.94 -17.76 9.09
CA LYS A 143 21.85 -19.23 9.19
C LYS A 143 22.60 -19.96 8.07
N LEU A 144 23.08 -19.24 7.06
CA LEU A 144 23.79 -19.82 5.93
C LEU A 144 25.31 -19.76 6.15
N THR A 145 25.97 -20.89 6.02
CA THR A 145 27.43 -21.00 6.23
C THR A 145 28.26 -20.54 5.02
N SER A 146 27.66 -20.49 3.83
CA SER A 146 28.28 -19.93 2.63
C SER A 146 27.25 -19.65 1.52
N SER A 147 27.59 -18.74 0.61
CA SER A 147 26.82 -18.46 -0.61
C SER A 147 26.82 -19.62 -1.63
N ARG A 148 27.64 -20.67 -1.45
CA ARG A 148 27.66 -21.82 -2.37
C ARG A 148 26.36 -22.62 -2.32
N ALA A 149 25.74 -22.74 -1.15
CA ALA A 149 24.46 -23.44 -1.03
C ALA A 149 23.36 -22.74 -1.84
N LEU A 150 23.35 -21.40 -1.79
CA LEU A 150 22.46 -20.56 -2.59
C LEU A 150 22.76 -20.66 -4.09
N ALA A 151 24.03 -20.59 -4.47
CA ALA A 151 24.49 -20.76 -5.86
C ALA A 151 24.03 -22.11 -6.43
N ASN A 152 24.24 -23.19 -5.69
CA ASN A 152 23.81 -24.54 -6.07
C ASN A 152 22.28 -24.65 -6.17
N ALA A 153 21.54 -24.06 -5.24
CA ALA A 153 20.08 -24.13 -5.22
C ALA A 153 19.44 -23.38 -6.40
N LEU A 154 20.00 -22.22 -6.77
CA LEU A 154 19.47 -21.36 -7.83
C LEU A 154 20.10 -21.64 -9.19
N ASN A 155 21.05 -22.59 -9.27
CA ASN A 155 21.85 -22.86 -10.47
C ASN A 155 22.54 -21.60 -11.02
N LEU A 156 23.19 -20.86 -10.11
CA LEU A 156 23.91 -19.63 -10.37
C LEU A 156 25.38 -19.77 -9.99
N ASP A 157 26.23 -18.89 -10.51
CA ASP A 157 27.58 -18.69 -9.96
C ASP A 157 27.52 -17.95 -8.63
N VAL A 158 28.52 -18.18 -7.77
CA VAL A 158 28.61 -17.52 -6.45
C VAL A 158 28.54 -15.99 -6.56
N VAL A 159 29.15 -15.39 -7.59
CA VAL A 159 29.10 -13.94 -7.80
C VAL A 159 27.68 -13.45 -8.10
N GLN A 160 26.89 -14.25 -8.84
CA GLN A 160 25.51 -13.91 -9.19
C GLN A 160 24.55 -14.04 -8.00
N THR A 161 24.95 -14.70 -6.92
CA THR A 161 24.13 -14.77 -5.69
C THR A 161 24.17 -13.50 -4.85
N ARG A 162 25.08 -12.57 -5.16
CA ARG A 162 25.33 -11.36 -4.38
C ARG A 162 24.07 -10.48 -4.17
N PRO A 163 23.21 -10.23 -5.18
CA PRO A 163 22.00 -9.42 -4.98
C PRO A 163 21.05 -9.99 -3.92
N TYR A 164 20.90 -11.32 -3.84
CA TYR A 164 20.10 -11.97 -2.80
C TYR A 164 20.74 -11.85 -1.43
N TRP A 165 22.07 -12.01 -1.36
CA TRP A 165 22.82 -11.93 -0.12
C TRP A 165 22.84 -10.53 0.49
N ASP A 166 22.88 -9.52 -0.38
CA ASP A 166 22.88 -8.10 0.00
C ASP A 166 21.46 -7.56 0.24
N GLY A 167 20.43 -8.40 0.05
CA GLY A 167 19.04 -8.00 0.17
C GLY A 167 18.55 -7.04 -0.91
N VAL A 168 19.22 -7.00 -2.07
CA VAL A 168 18.80 -6.22 -3.24
C VAL A 168 17.62 -6.89 -3.93
N ALA A 169 17.68 -8.21 -4.11
CA ALA A 169 16.63 -8.99 -4.77
C ALA A 169 16.03 -10.05 -3.81
N PRO A 170 14.71 -10.26 -3.80
CA PRO A 170 14.07 -11.33 -3.04
C PRO A 170 14.16 -12.66 -3.79
N LEU A 171 14.03 -13.77 -3.06
CA LEU A 171 13.82 -15.10 -3.63
C LEU A 171 12.34 -15.28 -4.02
N THR A 172 12.09 -16.00 -5.10
CA THR A 172 10.74 -16.51 -5.42
C THR A 172 10.40 -17.75 -4.59
N ASP A 173 9.12 -18.13 -4.54
CA ASP A 173 8.66 -19.37 -3.90
C ASP A 173 9.43 -20.62 -4.38
N GLU A 174 9.68 -20.70 -5.70
CA GLU A 174 10.41 -21.80 -6.32
C GLU A 174 11.88 -21.83 -5.87
N GLN A 175 12.53 -20.67 -5.84
CA GLN A 175 13.92 -20.52 -5.41
C GLN A 175 14.09 -20.83 -3.92
N LEU A 176 13.15 -20.38 -3.08
CA LEU A 176 13.12 -20.69 -1.65
C LEU A 176 12.96 -22.20 -1.43
N THR A 177 12.03 -22.84 -2.13
CA THR A 177 11.81 -24.29 -2.05
C THR A 177 13.06 -25.07 -2.46
N ALA A 178 13.78 -24.63 -3.50
CA ALA A 178 15.04 -25.23 -3.92
C ALA A 178 16.12 -25.08 -2.83
N LEU A 179 16.22 -23.90 -2.22
CA LEU A 179 17.18 -23.62 -1.15
C LEU A 179 16.92 -24.46 0.11
N MET A 180 15.66 -24.60 0.52
CA MET A 180 15.25 -25.47 1.63
C MET A 180 15.69 -26.92 1.39
N ARG A 181 15.55 -27.43 0.15
CA ARG A 181 15.96 -28.80 -0.21
C ARG A 181 17.47 -29.00 -0.12
N VAL A 182 18.26 -28.00 -0.55
CA VAL A 182 19.74 -28.09 -0.54
C VAL A 182 20.30 -27.93 0.88
N THR A 183 19.69 -27.08 1.70
CA THR A 183 20.20 -26.73 3.03
C THR A 183 19.62 -27.57 4.16
N GLY A 184 18.42 -28.14 3.96
CA GLY A 184 17.65 -28.80 5.01
C GLY A 184 17.04 -27.84 6.04
N LEU A 185 17.12 -26.53 5.80
CA LEU A 185 16.57 -25.48 6.68
C LEU A 185 15.11 -25.18 6.33
N SER A 186 14.38 -24.65 7.31
CA SER A 186 12.98 -24.22 7.13
C SER A 186 12.89 -22.84 6.45
N SER A 187 11.70 -22.48 5.97
CA SER A 187 11.44 -21.13 5.45
C SER A 187 11.75 -20.04 6.49
N ASP A 188 11.35 -20.26 7.74
CA ASP A 188 11.55 -19.29 8.84
C ASP A 188 13.03 -19.11 9.20
N ASP A 189 13.86 -20.14 8.97
CA ASP A 189 15.31 -20.05 9.14
C ASP A 189 15.98 -19.29 7.98
N LEU A 190 15.41 -19.38 6.77
CA LEU A 190 15.99 -18.86 5.54
C LEU A 190 15.49 -17.48 5.15
N THR A 191 14.38 -17.02 5.72
CA THR A 191 13.70 -15.79 5.29
C THR A 191 13.44 -14.85 6.46
N GLY A 192 13.37 -13.56 6.17
CA GLY A 192 13.20 -12.52 7.17
C GLY A 192 12.49 -11.29 6.60
N PRO A 193 12.39 -10.20 7.39
CA PRO A 193 11.83 -8.96 6.90
C PRO A 193 12.69 -8.37 5.78
N ASP A 194 12.07 -7.51 4.96
CA ASP A 194 12.80 -6.72 3.97
C ASP A 194 13.89 -5.88 4.68
N PRO A 195 15.18 -6.06 4.34
CA PRO A 195 16.27 -5.30 4.95
C PRO A 195 16.19 -3.79 4.68
N TYR A 196 15.43 -3.37 3.67
CA TYR A 196 15.16 -1.99 3.30
C TYR A 196 13.68 -1.61 3.49
N ALA A 197 12.96 -2.29 4.38
CA ALA A 197 11.54 -2.01 4.68
C ALA A 197 11.26 -0.53 5.00
N THR A 198 12.18 0.16 5.67
CA THR A 198 12.02 1.60 5.96
C THR A 198 12.04 2.44 4.68
N ALA A 199 12.94 2.15 3.73
CA ALA A 199 12.97 2.86 2.45
C ALA A 199 11.72 2.58 1.63
N GLU A 200 11.24 1.34 1.68
CA GLU A 200 9.99 0.96 1.02
C GLU A 200 8.78 1.66 1.63
N ALA A 201 8.66 1.75 2.96
CA ALA A 201 7.58 2.50 3.60
C ALA A 201 7.59 3.99 3.20
N HIS A 202 8.77 4.60 3.07
CA HIS A 202 8.92 5.96 2.57
C HIS A 202 8.50 6.09 1.10
N LEU A 203 8.90 5.14 0.25
CA LEU A 203 8.50 5.11 -1.17
C LEU A 203 6.97 4.93 -1.32
N SER A 204 6.35 4.18 -0.42
CA SER A 204 4.90 3.98 -0.34
C SER A 204 4.15 5.19 0.25
N SER A 205 4.84 6.24 0.70
CA SER A 205 4.20 7.49 1.12
C SER A 205 3.48 8.19 -0.04
N PRO A 206 2.32 8.86 0.20
CA PRO A 206 1.66 9.66 -0.84
C PRO A 206 2.57 10.76 -1.41
N ALA A 207 3.58 11.19 -0.67
CA ALA A 207 4.56 12.19 -1.12
C ALA A 207 5.38 11.74 -2.34
N PHE A 208 5.46 10.44 -2.62
CA PHE A 208 6.14 9.88 -3.80
C PHE A 208 5.19 9.59 -4.96
N LYS A 209 3.87 9.63 -4.75
CA LYS A 209 2.88 9.16 -5.73
C LYS A 209 3.02 9.85 -7.09
N GLU A 210 3.07 11.18 -7.09
CA GLU A 210 3.19 11.97 -8.32
C GLU A 210 4.50 11.67 -9.07
N ALA A 211 5.61 11.54 -8.35
CA ALA A 211 6.91 11.23 -8.95
C ALA A 211 6.94 9.81 -9.54
N VAL A 212 6.31 8.85 -8.86
CA VAL A 212 6.18 7.47 -9.35
C VAL A 212 5.29 7.42 -10.59
N GLU A 213 4.12 8.07 -10.57
CA GLU A 213 3.22 8.14 -11.74
C GLU A 213 3.89 8.83 -12.94
N ALA A 214 4.68 9.89 -12.70
CA ALA A 214 5.48 10.53 -13.74
C ALA A 214 6.50 9.55 -14.35
N ARG A 215 7.20 8.77 -13.52
CA ARG A 215 8.16 7.78 -13.99
C ARG A 215 7.51 6.61 -14.73
N VAL A 216 6.32 6.18 -14.31
CA VAL A 216 5.47 5.23 -15.05
C VAL A 216 5.16 5.76 -16.44
N ALA A 217 4.74 7.03 -16.55
CA ALA A 217 4.45 7.66 -17.84
C ALA A 217 5.70 7.81 -18.73
N GLU A 218 6.86 8.09 -18.15
CA GLU A 218 8.14 8.22 -18.87
C GLU A 218 8.68 6.88 -19.42
N THR A 219 8.54 5.81 -18.64
CA THR A 219 9.17 4.50 -18.96
C THR A 219 8.21 3.50 -19.61
N GLY A 220 6.91 3.67 -19.42
CA GLY A 220 5.88 2.69 -19.83
C GLY A 220 5.83 1.44 -18.97
N LEU A 221 6.58 1.39 -17.87
CA LEU A 221 6.51 0.33 -16.85
C LEU A 221 5.29 0.53 -15.95
N SER A 222 4.78 -0.53 -15.32
CA SER A 222 3.75 -0.40 -14.28
C SER A 222 4.30 0.26 -13.01
N GLU A 223 3.41 0.79 -12.19
CA GLU A 223 3.72 1.36 -10.88
C GLU A 223 4.40 0.32 -9.97
N GLU A 224 3.97 -0.95 -10.02
CA GLU A 224 4.64 -2.05 -9.32
C GLU A 224 6.10 -2.20 -9.75
N GLN A 225 6.34 -2.18 -11.07
CA GLN A 225 7.68 -2.34 -11.64
C GLN A 225 8.57 -1.15 -11.27
N VAL A 226 8.05 0.08 -11.39
CA VAL A 226 8.79 1.30 -11.03
C VAL A 226 9.14 1.30 -9.55
N ARG A 227 8.20 0.97 -8.66
CA ARG A 227 8.46 0.91 -7.21
C ARG A 227 9.48 -0.17 -6.86
N THR A 228 9.35 -1.36 -7.47
CA THR A 228 10.30 -2.47 -7.29
C THR A 228 11.70 -2.07 -7.73
N ALA A 229 11.85 -1.55 -8.95
CA ALA A 229 13.13 -1.11 -9.50
C ALA A 229 13.74 0.03 -8.68
N THR A 230 12.93 0.98 -8.21
CA THR A 230 13.40 2.07 -7.33
C THR A 230 14.01 1.52 -6.04
N ARG A 231 13.36 0.51 -5.43
CA ARG A 231 13.85 -0.13 -4.20
C ARG A 231 15.13 -0.91 -4.45
N GLU A 232 15.27 -1.56 -5.61
CA GLU A 232 16.51 -2.22 -6.03
C GLU A 232 17.66 -1.22 -6.24
N GLU A 233 17.41 -0.13 -6.97
CA GLU A 233 18.38 0.95 -7.19
C GLU A 233 18.81 1.60 -5.87
N PHE A 234 17.86 1.82 -4.96
CA PHE A 234 18.16 2.30 -3.62
C PHE A 234 19.08 1.33 -2.86
N ALA A 235 18.78 0.03 -2.88
CA ALA A 235 19.59 -0.98 -2.20
C ALA A 235 21.03 -1.07 -2.76
N LEU A 236 21.20 -0.87 -4.07
CA LEU A 236 22.52 -0.80 -4.70
C LEU A 236 23.32 0.44 -4.25
N ALA A 237 22.66 1.59 -4.08
CA ALA A 237 23.27 2.86 -3.70
C ALA A 237 23.46 3.05 -2.18
N ALA A 238 22.70 2.35 -1.34
CA ALA A 238 22.65 2.58 0.11
C ALA A 238 23.94 2.21 0.88
N ARG A 239 24.97 1.69 0.23
CA ARG A 239 26.17 1.11 0.84
C ARG A 239 27.10 2.09 1.56
N ASP A 240 26.92 3.40 1.46
CA ASP A 240 27.93 4.37 1.95
C ASP A 240 27.41 5.62 2.69
N ASP A 241 26.12 5.77 3.04
CA ASP A 241 25.63 7.08 3.50
C ASP A 241 24.52 7.06 4.58
N SER A 242 24.49 8.12 5.40
CA SER A 242 23.59 8.30 6.56
C SER A 242 22.10 8.10 6.26
N ALA A 243 21.35 7.61 7.27
CA ALA A 243 19.90 7.39 7.21
C ALA A 243 19.08 8.68 7.02
N ASN A 244 19.65 9.86 7.31
CA ASN A 244 18.93 11.14 7.30
C ASN A 244 18.60 11.67 5.89
N ARG A 245 19.01 10.97 4.83
CA ARG A 245 18.82 11.38 3.42
C ARG A 245 18.01 10.37 2.61
N ILE A 246 17.19 9.55 3.28
CA ILE A 246 16.46 8.45 2.63
C ILE A 246 15.55 8.95 1.50
N ASP A 247 14.80 10.03 1.69
CA ASP A 247 13.91 10.59 0.67
C ASP A 247 14.66 11.12 -0.55
N GLU A 248 15.80 11.80 -0.35
CA GLU A 248 16.64 12.29 -1.45
C GLU A 248 17.22 11.13 -2.26
N LYS A 249 17.68 10.08 -1.58
CA LYS A 249 18.21 8.87 -2.22
C LYS A 249 17.12 8.10 -2.96
N LEU A 250 15.90 8.01 -2.43
CA LEU A 250 14.78 7.37 -3.11
C LEU A 250 14.39 8.13 -4.37
N LYS A 251 14.41 9.47 -4.34
CA LYS A 251 14.18 10.29 -5.54
C LYS A 251 15.26 10.09 -6.60
N ASP A 252 16.53 10.03 -6.19
CA ASP A 252 17.65 9.74 -7.08
C ASP A 252 17.54 8.31 -7.66
N ALA A 253 17.24 7.31 -6.84
CA ALA A 253 16.99 5.93 -7.28
C ALA A 253 15.82 5.86 -8.28
N LEU A 254 14.70 6.52 -7.99
CA LEU A 254 13.54 6.61 -8.89
C LEU A 254 13.92 7.23 -10.23
N SER A 255 14.77 8.26 -10.22
CA SER A 255 15.23 8.93 -11.44
C SER A 255 16.13 8.08 -12.34
N ARG A 256 16.69 6.98 -11.80
CA ARG A 256 17.54 6.01 -12.52
C ARG A 256 16.78 4.80 -13.03
N VAL A 257 15.50 4.66 -12.66
CA VAL A 257 14.65 3.61 -13.21
C VAL A 257 14.43 3.92 -14.69
N ASP A 258 15.01 3.10 -15.55
CA ASP A 258 14.86 3.17 -16.99
C ASP A 258 14.13 1.95 -17.52
N ALA A 259 13.53 2.07 -18.71
CA ALA A 259 12.93 0.93 -19.38
C ALA A 259 14.02 -0.11 -19.75
N PRO A 260 13.73 -1.42 -19.61
CA PRO A 260 14.68 -2.49 -19.94
C PRO A 260 15.07 -2.55 -21.43
#